data_AF-A0A358FY47-F1
#
_entry.id   AF-A0A358FY47-F1
#
_cell.length_a   1.000
_cell.length_b   1.000
_cell.length_c   1.000
_cell.angle_alpha   90.00
_cell.angle_beta   90.00
_cell.angle_gamma   90.00
#
_symmetry.space_group_name_H-M   'P 1'
#
loop_
_entity.id
_entity.type
_entity.pdbx_description
1 polymer ?
#
loop_
_entity_poly.entity_id
_entity_poly.type
_entity_poly.pdbx_seq_one_letter_code
_entity_poly.pdbx_strand_id
1 'polypeptide(L)' 'MDWSVNLMAKAPIGEIVELAVLAERMGYDRCWLFDEGVMTRDVFVTLTAIAER' A
#
# COMPACT_ATOMS: atom_id res chain seq x y z
N MET A 1 -14.44 1.58 -14.69
CA MET A 1 -13.84 2.83 -14.18
C MET A 1 -12.51 2.42 -13.58
N ASP A 2 -11.43 3.06 -13.99
CA ASP A 2 -10.08 2.74 -13.52
C ASP A 2 -9.83 3.50 -12.21
N TRP A 3 -9.94 2.82 -11.07
CA TRP A 3 -9.80 3.43 -9.74
C TRP A 3 -8.46 3.06 -9.13
N SER A 4 -7.80 4.03 -8.53
CA SER A 4 -6.49 3.85 -7.88
C SER A 4 -6.54 4.38 -6.45
N VAL A 5 -5.83 3.71 -5.54
CA VAL A 5 -5.63 4.18 -4.16
C VAL A 5 -4.17 4.54 -3.96
N ASN A 6 -3.90 5.54 -3.13
CA ASN A 6 -2.55 5.88 -2.70
C ASN A 6 -2.46 5.77 -1.17
N LEU A 7 -1.51 4.98 -0.68
CA LEU A 7 -1.27 4.72 0.73
C LEU A 7 0.04 5.37 1.16
N MET A 8 0.09 5.79 2.42
CA MET A 8 1.31 6.30 3.04
C MET A 8 1.92 5.22 3.93
N ALA A 9 3.22 4.93 3.76
CA ALA A 9 3.90 3.86 4.52
C ALA A 9 4.24 4.27 5.99
N LYS A 10 3.33 5.00 6.64
CA LYS A 10 3.52 5.57 7.99
C LYS A 10 2.91 4.71 9.09
N ALA A 11 1.84 3.96 8.79
CA ALA A 11 1.23 3.01 9.70
C ALA A 11 2.07 1.71 9.82
N PRO A 12 1.87 0.87 10.85
CA PRO A 12 2.44 -0.48 10.89
C PRO A 12 2.20 -1.26 9.59
N ILE A 13 3.17 -2.09 9.20
CA ILE A 13 3.16 -2.76 7.88
C ILE A 13 1.90 -3.64 7.69
N GLY A 14 1.43 -4.30 8.75
CA GLY A 14 0.22 -5.11 8.71
C GLY A 14 -1.03 -4.29 8.37
N GLU A 15 -1.17 -3.09 8.93
CA GLU A 15 -2.31 -2.20 8.64
C GLU A 15 -2.28 -1.70 7.19
N ILE A 16 -1.08 -1.38 6.67
CA ILE A 16 -0.92 -0.96 5.26
C ILE A 16 -1.33 -2.10 4.32
N VAL A 17 -0.91 -3.32 4.64
CA VAL A 17 -1.27 -4.53 3.90
C VAL A 17 -2.78 -4.77 3.92
N GLU A 18 -3.43 -4.63 5.08
CA GLU A 18 -4.89 -4.77 5.19
C GLU A 18 -5.64 -3.73 4.35
N LEU A 19 -5.16 -2.48 4.30
CA LEU A 19 -5.74 -1.44 3.46
C LEU A 19 -5.56 -1.73 1.96
N ALA A 20 -4.41 -2.24 1.54
CA ALA A 20 -4.16 -2.63 0.16
C ALA A 20 -5.09 -3.78 -0.27
N VAL A 21 -5.23 -4.81 0.56
CA VAL A 21 -6.16 -5.93 0.34
C VAL A 21 -7.62 -5.46 0.31
N LEU A 22 -7.99 -4.51 1.17
CA LEU A 22 -9.33 -3.92 1.15
C LEU A 22 -9.60 -3.19 -0.16
N ALA A 23 -8.64 -2.39 -0.65
CA ALA A 23 -8.78 -1.68 -1.91
C ALA A 23 -8.96 -2.65 -3.10
N GLU A 24 -8.19 -3.73 -3.14
CA GLU A 24 -8.36 -4.78 -4.15
C GLU A 24 -9.78 -5.38 -4.10
N ARG A 25 -10.27 -5.74 -2.92
CA ARG A 25 -11.63 -6.29 -2.73
C ARG A 25 -12.73 -5.31 -3.13
N MET A 26 -12.46 -4.02 -3.06
CA MET A 26 -13.36 -2.96 -3.51
C MET A 26 -13.30 -2.72 -5.03
N GLY A 27 -12.42 -3.42 -5.75
CA GLY A 27 -12.30 -3.35 -7.21
C GLY A 27 -11.38 -2.23 -7.71
N TYR A 28 -10.42 -1.78 -6.90
CA TYR A 28 -9.39 -0.83 -7.34
C TYR A 28 -8.35 -1.56 -8.19
N ASP A 29 -7.98 -0.98 -9.33
CA ASP A 29 -7.04 -1.56 -10.29
C ASP A 29 -5.58 -1.35 -9.90
N ARG A 30 -5.30 -0.33 -9.08
CA ARG A 30 -3.93 0.04 -8.68
C ARG A 30 -3.84 0.52 -7.23
N CYS A 31 -2.76 0.09 -6.57
CA CYS A 31 -2.35 0.56 -5.25
C CYS A 31 -0.96 1.21 -5.35
N TRP A 32 -0.87 2.49 -4.96
CA TRP A 32 0.37 3.25 -4.94
C TRP A 32 0.85 3.47 -3.51
N LEU A 33 2.16 3.57 -3.32
CA LEU A 33 2.79 3.95 -2.06
C LEU A 33 3.64 5.19 -2.26
N PHE A 34 3.49 6.16 -1.36
CA PHE A 34 4.39 7.30 -1.30
C PHE A 34 5.79 6.88 -0.83
N ASP A 35 6.81 7.31 -1.58
CA ASP A 35 8.21 7.25 -1.16
C ASP A 35 8.63 8.63 -0.64
N GLU A 36 8.55 8.81 0.69
CA GLU A 36 9.01 10.02 1.37
C GLU A 36 10.35 9.79 2.10
N GLY A 37 11.10 8.76 1.72
CA GLY A 37 12.38 8.40 2.33
C GLY A 37 12.28 8.24 3.85
N VAL A 38 13.03 9.06 4.60
CA VAL A 38 13.12 8.98 6.07
C VAL A 38 11.80 9.22 6.83
N MET A 39 10.77 9.77 6.19
CA MET A 39 9.48 10.05 6.84
C MET A 39 8.54 8.84 6.88
N THR A 40 8.82 7.83 6.06
CA THR A 40 7.99 6.64 5.87
C THR A 40 8.82 5.37 5.98
N ARG A 41 8.17 4.20 6.10
CA ARG A 41 8.85 2.92 5.93
C ARG A 41 9.38 2.80 4.50
N ASP A 42 10.39 1.94 4.33
CA ASP A 42 10.93 1.63 3.01
C ASP A 42 9.83 1.16 2.06
N VAL A 43 9.75 1.80 0.90
CA VAL A 43 8.67 1.57 -0.07
C VAL A 43 8.73 0.17 -0.66
N PHE A 44 9.93 -0.38 -0.91
CA PHE A 44 10.10 -1.69 -1.50
C PHE A 44 9.81 -2.81 -0.52
N VAL A 45 10.23 -2.67 0.74
CA VAL A 45 9.85 -3.59 1.83
C VAL A 45 8.33 -3.60 2.00
N THR A 46 7.70 -2.42 2.00
CA THR A 46 6.24 -2.30 2.16
C THR A 46 5.49 -2.92 0.97
N LEU A 47 5.92 -2.64 -0.27
CA LEU A 47 5.36 -3.25 -1.48
C LEU A 47 5.53 -4.77 -1.50
N THR A 48 6.68 -5.27 -1.03
CA THR A 48 6.92 -6.72 -0.93
C THR A 48 5.94 -7.37 0.03
N ALA A 49 5.70 -6.77 1.20
CA ALA A 49 4.74 -7.29 2.17
C ALA A 49 3.29 -7.24 1.67
N ILE A 50 2.93 -6.28 0.81
CA ILE A 50 1.63 -6.25 0.13
C ILE A 50 1.56 -7.39 -0.88
N ALA A 51 2.60 -7.59 -1.70
CA ALA A 51 2.63 -8.62 -2.74
C ALA A 51 2.66 -10.06 -2.21
N GLU A 52 3.03 -10.27 -0.94
CA GLU A 52 2.98 -11.59 -0.28
C GLU A 52 1.57 -12.01 0.18
N ARG A 53 0.55 -11.14 0.06
CA ARG A 53 -0.83 -11.43 0.46
C ARG A 53 -1.74 -11.74 -0.72
#